data_AF-A0A914ZXY0-F1
#
_entry.id   AF-A0A914ZXY0-F1
#
_cell.length_a   1.000
_cell.length_b   1.000
_cell.length_c   1.000
_cell.angle_alpha   90.00
_cell.angle_beta   90.00
_cell.angle_gamma   90.00
#
_symmetry.space_group_name_H-M   'P 1'
#
loop_
_entity.id
_entity.type
_entity.pdbx_description
1 polymer ?
#
loop_
_entity_poly.entity_id
_entity_poly.type
_entity_poly.pdbx_seq_one_letter_code
_entity_poly.pdbx_strand_id
1 'polypeptide(L)'
;MVETALCHHRVEVRNEAAECLTSFIHCGHQPISDAYIKEALWSTSSATIAERHGAVLKLSSVIRAFPFTIPPTVVTLIPQYCVYGNSRDSVIKVCSQLAAKSLFYVEALKAGTECGVKFY
;
A
#
# COMPACT_ATOMS: atom_id res chain seq x y z
N MET A 1 17.57 4.75 -4.95
CA MET A 1 16.40 5.48 -4.42
C MET A 1 15.33 4.44 -4.09
N VAL A 2 14.52 4.58 -3.03
CA VAL A 2 13.67 3.51 -2.46
C VAL A 2 12.89 2.67 -3.49
N GLU A 3 12.44 3.28 -4.59
CA GLU A 3 11.74 2.57 -5.67
C GLU A 3 12.54 1.45 -6.34
N THR A 4 13.86 1.60 -6.52
CA THR A 4 14.68 0.52 -7.10
C THR A 4 14.77 -0.68 -6.16
N ALA A 5 14.66 -0.45 -4.84
CA ALA A 5 14.67 -1.50 -3.83
C ALA A 5 13.36 -2.30 -3.76
N LEU A 6 12.24 -1.75 -4.27
CA LEU A 6 10.97 -2.48 -4.40
C LEU A 6 11.04 -3.63 -5.41
N CYS A 7 11.97 -3.59 -6.36
CA CYS A 7 12.20 -4.65 -7.34
C CYS A 7 13.41 -5.54 -6.98
N HIS A 8 13.91 -5.46 -5.75
CA HIS A 8 15.07 -6.23 -5.32
C HIS A 8 14.77 -7.74 -5.27
N HIS A 9 15.78 -8.57 -5.54
CA HIS A 9 15.62 -10.03 -5.59
C HIS A 9 15.21 -10.64 -4.22
N ARG A 10 15.63 -10.00 -3.12
CA ARG A 10 15.24 -10.37 -1.74
C ARG A 10 13.89 -9.77 -1.36
N VAL A 11 12.97 -10.59 -0.85
CA VAL A 11 11.64 -10.17 -0.38
C VAL A 11 11.76 -9.18 0.77
N GLU A 12 12.68 -9.41 1.69
CA GLU A 12 12.87 -8.62 2.90
C GLU A 12 13.28 -7.17 2.57
N VAL A 13 14.13 -7.00 1.55
CA VAL A 13 14.52 -5.67 1.05
C VAL A 13 13.33 -4.95 0.44
N ARG A 14 12.46 -5.67 -0.28
CA ARG A 14 11.25 -5.08 -0.86
C ARG A 14 10.26 -4.64 0.21
N ASN A 15 10.07 -5.45 1.25
CA ASN A 15 9.20 -5.11 2.38
C ASN A 15 9.71 -3.87 3.12
N GLU A 16 11.00 -3.82 3.44
CA GLU A 16 11.61 -2.66 4.11
C GLU A 16 11.53 -1.40 3.24
N ALA A 17 11.75 -1.53 1.92
CA ALA A 17 11.56 -0.43 0.98
C ALA A 17 10.11 0.08 0.98
N ALA A 18 9.13 -0.81 1.12
CA ALA A 18 7.71 -0.44 1.18
C ALA A 18 7.34 0.29 2.49
N GLU A 19 7.88 -0.12 3.63
CA GLU A 19 7.72 0.59 4.91
C GLU A 19 8.35 1.99 4.84
N CYS A 20 9.57 2.07 4.32
CA CYS A 20 10.25 3.34 4.10
C CYS A 20 9.46 4.26 3.16
N LEU A 21 8.94 3.72 2.05
CA LEU A 21 8.11 4.46 1.10
C LEU A 21 6.82 4.97 1.75
N THR A 22 6.18 4.18 2.60
CA THR A 22 4.99 4.59 3.35
C THR A 22 5.28 5.85 4.16
N SER A 23 6.42 5.88 4.83
CA SER A 23 6.86 7.02 5.65
C SER A 23 7.11 8.26 4.79
N PHE A 24 7.74 8.12 3.62
CA PHE A 24 7.99 9.23 2.69
C PHE A 24 6.71 9.81 2.11
N ILE A 25 5.73 8.98 1.79
CA ILE A 25 4.42 9.45 1.32
C ILE A 25 3.70 10.16 2.46
N HIS A 26 3.69 9.56 3.66
CA HIS A 26 2.99 10.09 4.82
C HIS A 26 3.51 11.48 5.23
N CYS A 27 4.82 11.70 5.21
CA CYS A 27 5.42 12.99 5.55
C CYS A 27 5.41 14.00 4.37
N GLY A 28 4.84 13.65 3.22
CA GLY A 28 4.76 14.51 2.04
C GLY A 28 6.06 14.64 1.24
N HIS A 29 7.10 13.88 1.57
CA HIS A 29 8.36 13.86 0.80
C HIS A 29 8.15 13.26 -0.59
N GLN A 30 7.36 12.20 -0.68
CA GLN A 30 6.97 11.57 -1.95
C GLN A 30 5.54 12.00 -2.32
N PRO A 31 5.35 12.90 -3.30
CA PRO A 31 4.02 13.27 -3.76
C PRO A 31 3.36 12.10 -4.50
N ILE A 32 2.06 11.92 -4.29
CA ILE A 32 1.24 10.92 -4.96
C ILE A 32 0.37 11.58 -6.02
N SER A 33 0.51 11.14 -7.26
CA SER A 33 -0.30 11.54 -8.39
C SER A 33 -1.03 10.34 -8.99
N ASP A 34 -2.07 10.59 -9.78
CA ASP A 34 -2.78 9.53 -10.51
C ASP A 34 -1.84 8.77 -11.46
N ALA A 35 -0.86 9.47 -12.06
CA ALA A 35 0.14 8.85 -12.92
C ALA A 35 1.01 7.86 -12.15
N TYR A 36 1.43 8.22 -10.93
CA TYR A 36 2.23 7.38 -10.05
C TYR A 36 1.52 6.08 -9.67
N ILE A 37 0.21 6.16 -9.41
CA ILE A 37 -0.62 4.99 -9.09
C ILE A 37 -0.85 4.12 -10.33
N LYS A 38 -1.14 4.75 -11.49
CA LYS A 38 -1.34 4.03 -12.75
C LYS A 38 -0.10 3.26 -13.19
N GLU A 39 1.09 3.85 -13.03
CA GLU A 39 2.35 3.17 -13.30
C GLU A 39 2.52 1.94 -12.41
N ALA A 40 2.29 2.08 -11.10
CA ALA A 40 2.36 0.95 -10.18
C ALA A 40 1.33 -0.14 -10.53
N LEU A 41 0.10 0.22 -10.88
CA LEU A 41 -0.92 -0.74 -11.34
C LEU A 41 -0.45 -1.49 -12.60
N TRP A 42 0.12 -0.79 -13.58
CA TRP A 42 0.67 -1.41 -14.80
C TRP A 42 1.75 -2.45 -14.47
N SER A 43 2.66 -2.12 -13.56
CA SER A 43 3.75 -3.01 -13.14
C SER A 43 3.27 -4.27 -12.40
N THR A 44 2.03 -4.30 -11.89
CA THR A 44 1.46 -5.54 -11.30
C THR A 44 1.27 -6.67 -12.30
N SER A 45 1.28 -6.37 -13.60
CA SER A 45 1.19 -7.34 -14.69
C SER A 45 2.56 -7.73 -15.27
N SER A 46 3.67 -7.36 -14.61
CA SER A 46 5.01 -7.71 -15.07
C SER A 46 5.24 -9.22 -15.16
N ALA A 47 6.08 -9.63 -16.11
CA ALA A 47 6.59 -11.00 -16.20
C ALA A 47 7.39 -11.41 -14.96
N THR A 48 8.10 -10.47 -14.31
CA THR A 48 8.96 -10.80 -13.17
C THR A 48 8.19 -10.72 -11.86
N ILE A 49 8.34 -11.75 -11.01
CA ILE A 49 7.77 -11.74 -9.65
C ILE A 49 8.37 -10.61 -8.79
N ALA A 50 9.61 -10.21 -9.09
CA ALA A 50 10.31 -9.09 -8.48
C ALA A 50 9.47 -7.81 -8.57
N GLU A 51 9.15 -7.43 -9.81
CA GLU A 51 8.42 -6.21 -10.15
C GLU A 51 6.93 -6.30 -9.78
N ARG A 52 6.27 -7.45 -10.00
CA ARG A 52 4.85 -7.60 -9.60
C ARG A 52 4.65 -7.38 -8.11
N HIS A 53 5.47 -8.03 -7.30
CA HIS A 53 5.40 -7.89 -5.85
C HIS A 53 5.82 -6.49 -5.40
N GLY A 54 6.87 -5.92 -6.00
CA GLY A 54 7.28 -4.54 -5.77
C GLY A 54 6.18 -3.53 -6.06
N ALA A 55 5.45 -3.72 -7.14
CA ALA A 55 4.31 -2.90 -7.54
C ALA A 55 3.14 -3.01 -6.53
N VAL A 56 2.80 -4.22 -6.10
CA VAL A 56 1.77 -4.44 -5.06
C VAL A 56 2.20 -3.82 -3.73
N LEU A 57 3.49 -3.88 -3.37
CA LEU A 57 4.03 -3.21 -2.20
C LEU A 57 3.98 -1.69 -2.33
N LYS A 58 4.31 -1.13 -3.51
CA LYS A 58 4.20 0.31 -3.80
C LYS A 58 2.76 0.80 -3.60
N LEU A 59 1.77 0.06 -4.13
CA LEU A 59 0.35 0.38 -3.93
C LEU A 59 -0.09 0.23 -2.46
N SER A 60 0.45 -0.77 -1.74
CA SER A 60 0.26 -0.92 -0.29
C SER A 60 0.75 0.32 0.46
N SER A 61 1.96 0.79 0.16
CA SER A 61 2.54 1.99 0.77
C SER A 61 1.68 3.21 0.56
N VAL A 62 1.13 3.40 -0.65
CA VAL A 62 0.20 4.50 -0.96
C VAL A 62 -1.03 4.42 -0.06
N ILE A 63 -1.68 3.26 0.05
CA ILE A 63 -2.89 3.10 0.87
C ILE A 63 -2.58 3.34 2.35
N ARG A 64 -1.49 2.77 2.85
CA ARG A 64 -1.12 2.82 4.28
C ARG A 64 -0.61 4.18 4.74
N ALA A 65 -0.13 5.02 3.83
CA ALA A 65 0.39 6.35 4.15
C ALA A 65 -0.70 7.35 4.59
N PHE A 66 -1.97 7.01 4.40
CA PHE A 66 -3.12 7.86 4.73
C PHE A 66 -3.99 7.25 5.84
N PRO A 67 -3.45 6.98 7.04
CA PRO A 67 -4.21 6.34 8.11
C PRO A 67 -5.41 7.20 8.53
N PHE A 68 -5.26 8.53 8.62
CA PHE A 68 -6.28 9.40 9.20
C PHE A 68 -7.19 10.13 8.20
N THR A 69 -6.74 10.32 6.97
CA THR A 69 -7.52 11.04 5.95
C THR A 69 -7.20 10.45 4.59
N ILE A 70 -8.14 9.71 4.00
CA ILE A 70 -7.94 9.04 2.73
C ILE A 70 -8.27 10.01 1.59
N PRO A 71 -7.30 10.38 0.72
CA PRO A 71 -7.57 11.22 -0.43
C PRO A 71 -8.51 10.53 -1.43
N PRO A 72 -9.33 11.27 -2.20
CA PRO A 72 -10.22 10.68 -3.20
C PRO A 72 -9.52 9.74 -4.18
N THR A 73 -8.31 10.07 -4.62
CA THR A 73 -7.47 9.22 -5.48
C THR A 73 -7.13 7.87 -4.83
N VAL A 74 -6.94 7.82 -3.51
CA VAL A 74 -6.64 6.58 -2.79
C VAL A 74 -7.92 5.77 -2.58
N VAL A 75 -9.06 6.43 -2.36
CA VAL A 75 -10.37 5.75 -2.26
C VAL A 75 -10.66 4.90 -3.51
N THR A 76 -10.39 5.44 -4.70
CA THR A 76 -10.61 4.72 -5.97
C THR A 76 -9.60 3.59 -6.22
N LEU A 77 -8.44 3.63 -5.55
CA LEU A 77 -7.41 2.60 -5.63
C LEU A 77 -7.76 1.36 -4.78
N ILE A 78 -8.40 1.53 -3.62
CA ILE A 78 -8.65 0.43 -2.66
C ILE A 78 -9.34 -0.78 -3.32
N PRO A 79 -10.45 -0.63 -4.08
CA PRO A 79 -11.10 -1.79 -4.71
C PRO A 79 -10.22 -2.51 -5.72
N GLN A 80 -9.44 -1.76 -6.50
CA GLN A 80 -8.49 -2.31 -7.48
C GLN A 80 -7.39 -3.11 -6.77
N TYR A 81 -6.94 -2.60 -5.63
CA TYR A 81 -5.93 -3.25 -4.80
C TYR A 81 -6.44 -4.54 -4.12
N CYS A 82 -7.69 -4.55 -3.66
CA CYS A 82 -8.26 -5.72 -2.96
C CYS A 82 -8.30 -6.99 -3.82
N VAL A 83 -8.33 -6.88 -5.16
CA VAL A 83 -8.30 -8.03 -6.08
C VAL A 83 -7.05 -8.89 -5.87
N TYR A 84 -5.92 -8.28 -5.51
CA TYR A 84 -4.67 -8.99 -5.26
C TYR A 84 -4.68 -9.84 -3.99
N GLY A 85 -5.64 -9.61 -3.07
CA GLY A 85 -5.89 -10.45 -1.89
C GLY A 85 -6.38 -11.87 -2.23
N ASN A 86 -6.74 -12.12 -3.50
CA ASN A 86 -7.07 -13.44 -4.03
C ASN A 86 -6.04 -13.93 -5.07
N SER A 87 -4.84 -13.33 -5.10
CA SER A 87 -3.78 -13.76 -6.03
C SER A 87 -3.36 -15.21 -5.78
N ARG A 88 -2.96 -15.90 -6.86
CA ARG A 88 -2.33 -17.23 -6.79
C ARG A 88 -0.89 -17.16 -6.25
N ASP A 89 -0.23 -16.00 -6.40
CA ASP A 89 1.08 -15.72 -5.83
C ASP A 89 0.92 -15.49 -4.32
N SER A 90 1.38 -16.45 -3.49
CA SER A 90 1.23 -16.43 -2.03
C SER A 90 1.82 -15.17 -1.39
N VAL A 91 2.94 -14.68 -1.92
CA VAL A 91 3.61 -13.47 -1.43
C VAL A 91 2.76 -12.21 -1.67
N ILE A 92 2.17 -12.08 -2.87
CA ILE A 92 1.28 -10.98 -3.23
C ILE A 92 0.00 -11.03 -2.39
N LYS A 93 -0.59 -12.23 -2.27
CA LYS A 93 -1.81 -12.47 -1.51
C LYS A 93 -1.67 -12.01 -0.05
N VAL A 94 -0.60 -12.43 0.63
CA VAL A 94 -0.36 -12.08 2.04
C VAL A 94 -0.15 -10.58 2.20
N CYS A 95 0.63 -9.94 1.32
CA CYS A 95 0.86 -8.49 1.37
C CYS A 95 -0.44 -7.69 1.23
N SER A 96 -1.28 -8.06 0.26
CA SER A 96 -2.55 -7.36 0.03
C SER A 96 -3.53 -7.52 1.18
N GLN A 97 -3.57 -8.70 1.81
CA GLN A 97 -4.43 -8.94 2.97
C GLN A 97 -3.99 -8.14 4.20
N LEU A 98 -2.68 -8.01 4.45
CA LEU A 98 -2.16 -7.24 5.59
C LEU A 98 -2.41 -5.74 5.41
N ALA A 99 -2.22 -5.22 4.21
CA ALA A 99 -2.48 -3.82 3.90
C ALA A 99 -3.97 -3.47 4.04
N ALA A 100 -4.86 -4.32 3.51
CA ALA A 100 -6.30 -4.14 3.66
C ALA A 100 -6.74 -4.19 5.13
N LYS A 101 -6.25 -5.17 5.91
CA LYS A 101 -6.55 -5.25 7.35
C LYS A 101 -6.09 -4.00 8.11
N SER A 102 -4.90 -3.49 7.80
CA SER A 102 -4.37 -2.29 8.43
C SER A 102 -5.23 -1.06 8.15
N LEU A 103 -5.72 -0.92 6.91
CA LEU A 103 -6.63 0.15 6.54
C LEU A 103 -7.97 0.07 7.27
N PHE A 104 -8.62 -1.11 7.27
CA PHE A 104 -9.89 -1.31 7.96
C PHE A 104 -9.77 -1.16 9.48
N TYR A 105 -8.64 -1.54 10.07
CA TYR A 105 -8.39 -1.33 11.49
C TYR A 105 -8.34 0.16 11.85
N VAL A 106 -7.66 0.98 11.05
CA VAL A 106 -7.58 2.42 11.30
C VAL A 106 -8.92 3.12 11.05
N GLU A 107 -9.67 2.73 10.03
CA GLU A 107 -11.05 3.20 9.82
C GLU A 107 -11.98 2.81 10.97
N ALA A 108 -11.84 1.58 11.50
CA ALA A 108 -12.58 1.14 12.68
C ALA A 108 -12.20 1.94 13.94
N LEU A 109 -10.93 2.31 14.11
CA LEU A 109 -10.49 3.20 15.19
C LEU A 109 -11.13 4.59 15.07
N LYS A 110 -11.23 5.16 13.86
CA LYS A 110 -11.93 6.44 13.63
C LYS A 110 -13.41 6.36 14.01
N ALA A 111 -14.10 5.32 13.55
CA ALA A 111 -15.50 5.09 13.89
C ALA A 111 -15.70 4.89 15.40
N GLY A 112 -14.74 4.26 16.08
CA GLY A 112 -14.72 4.13 17.54
C GLY A 112 -14.51 5.46 18.27
N THR A 113 -13.70 6.37 17.73
CA THR A 113 -13.50 7.72 18.29
C THR A 113 -14.69 8.65 18.05
N GLU A 114 -15.43 8.49 16.96
CA GLU A 114 -16.71 9.19 16.73
C GLU A 114 -17.82 8.69 17.69
N CYS A 115 -17.67 7.49 18.27
CA CYS A 115 -18.53 6.95 19.32
C CYS A 115 -18.14 7.39 20.74
N GLY A 116 -17.24 8.38 20.90
CA GLY A 116 -17.02 9.06 22.18
C GLY A 116 -16.13 8.33 23.18
N VAL A 117 -15.23 7.45 22.74
CA VAL A 117 -14.16 6.94 23.61
C VAL A 117 -12.93 7.83 23.48
N LYS A 118 -12.78 8.76 24.45
CA LYS A 118 -11.54 9.52 24.64
C LYS A 118 -10.46 8.58 25.19
N PHE A 119 -9.38 8.39 24.44
CA PHE A 119 -8.14 7.86 24.99
C PHE A 119 -7.35 9.05 25.53
N TYR A 120 -7.21 9.11 26.86
CA TYR A 120 -6.40 10.08 27.60
C TYR A 120 -4.90 9.86 27.37
#